data_AF-A0A7C4Y0H1-F1
#
_entry.id   AF-A0A7C4Y0H1-F1
#
_cell.length_a   1.000
_cell.length_b   1.000
_cell.length_c   1.000
_cell.angle_alpha   90.00
_cell.angle_beta   90.00
_cell.angle_gamma   90.00
#
_symmetry.space_group_name_H-M   'P 1'
#
loop_
_entity.id
_entity.type
_entity.pdbx_description
1 polymer ?
#
loop_
_entity_poly.entity_id
_entity_poly.type
_entity_poly.pdbx_seq_one_letter_code
_entity_poly.pdbx_strand_id
1 'polypeptide(L)'
;MRRALALGLVLALFGVVTTMTCSLKVAVAAEKAGEGQALELSKLGAGMAIGFAACGAGIGLGTASAAAIGAIAEKPELFGRTMIYVVFVEAVAIYGLVIALLLWMG
;
A
#
# COMPACT_ATOMS: atom_id res chain seq x y z
N MET A 1 5.65 -20.06 17.58
CA MET A 1 5.58 -20.23 16.11
C MET A 1 4.15 -20.29 15.58
N ARG A 2 3.25 -21.17 16.08
CA ARG A 2 1.86 -21.28 15.59
C ARG A 2 1.01 -19.99 15.70
N ARG A 3 1.20 -19.20 16.77
CA ARG A 3 0.50 -17.91 16.96
C ARG A 3 1.01 -16.78 16.06
N ALA A 4 2.31 -16.77 15.74
CA ALA A 4 2.90 -15.79 14.82
C ALA A 4 2.47 -16.05 13.37
N LEU A 5 2.36 -17.32 12.98
CA LEU A 5 1.83 -17.72 11.67
C LEU A 5 0.34 -17.36 11.52
N ALA A 6 -0.47 -17.60 12.57
CA ALA A 6 -1.88 -17.23 12.57
C ALA A 6 -2.07 -15.71 12.51
N LEU A 7 -1.23 -14.92 13.19
CA LEU A 7 -1.31 -13.45 13.15
C LEU A 7 -0.91 -12.89 11.77
N GLY A 8 0.14 -13.44 11.15
CA GLY A 8 0.55 -13.08 9.79
C GLY A 8 -0.51 -13.44 8.75
N LEU A 9 -1.16 -14.60 8.90
CA LEU A 9 -2.30 -15.01 8.07
C LEU A 9 -3.49 -14.08 8.28
N VAL A 10 -3.80 -13.68 9.52
CA VAL A 10 -4.91 -12.75 9.82
C VAL A 10 -4.65 -11.36 9.24
N LEU A 11 -3.41 -10.85 9.31
CA LEU A 11 -3.05 -9.58 8.68
C LEU A 11 -3.09 -9.64 7.15
N ALA A 12 -2.64 -10.75 6.57
CA ALA A 12 -2.77 -10.99 5.12
C ALA A 12 -4.24 -11.09 4.69
N LEU A 13 -5.07 -11.79 5.48
CA LEU A 13 -6.51 -11.88 5.24
C LEU A 13 -7.22 -10.54 5.44
N PHE A 14 -6.82 -9.74 6.44
CA PHE A 14 -7.36 -8.39 6.65
C PHE A 14 -6.96 -7.44 5.52
N GLY A 15 -5.73 -7.54 5.02
CA GLY A 15 -5.27 -6.86 3.81
C GLY A 15 -6.11 -7.26 2.60
N VAL A 16 -6.29 -8.57 2.36
CA VAL A 16 -7.12 -9.11 1.27
C VAL A 16 -8.59 -8.67 1.39
N VAL A 17 -9.17 -8.69 2.58
CA VAL A 17 -10.56 -8.24 2.83
C VAL A 17 -10.72 -6.73 2.59
N THR A 18 -9.71 -5.93 2.93
CA THR A 18 -9.71 -4.48 2.67
C THR A 18 -9.59 -4.19 1.17
N THR A 19 -8.75 -4.92 0.44
CA THR A 19 -8.64 -4.76 -1.03
C THR A 19 -9.89 -5.27 -1.75
N MET A 20 -10.50 -6.36 -1.26
CA MET A 20 -11.73 -6.94 -1.82
C MET A 20 -12.97 -6.07 -1.61
N THR A 21 -13.03 -5.33 -0.50
CA THR A 21 -14.09 -4.32 -0.27
C THR A 21 -13.88 -3.03 -1.09
N CYS A 22 -12.64 -2.73 -1.50
CA CYS A 22 -12.33 -1.64 -2.42
C CYS A 22 -12.81 -1.95 -3.86
N SER A 23 -12.63 -3.20 -4.32
CA SER A 23 -13.10 -3.67 -5.63
C SER A 23 -14.63 -3.62 -5.81
N LEU A 24 -15.40 -3.87 -4.75
CA LEU A 24 -16.87 -3.79 -4.78
C LEU A 24 -17.39 -2.35 -4.88
N LYS A 25 -16.71 -1.37 -4.26
CA LYS A 25 -17.06 0.05 -4.43
C LYS A 25 -16.65 0.61 -5.79
N VAL A 26 -15.55 0.13 -6.37
CA VAL A 26 -15.12 0.45 -7.75
C VAL A 26 -16.17 0.00 -8.77
N ALA A 27 -16.78 -1.17 -8.59
CA ALA A 27 -17.84 -1.65 -9.47
C ALA A 27 -19.14 -0.84 -9.37
N VAL A 28 -19.50 -0.38 -8.15
CA VAL A 28 -20.72 0.41 -7.93
C VAL A 28 -20.56 1.87 -8.37
N ALA A 29 -19.34 2.43 -8.38
CA ALA A 29 -19.08 3.76 -8.95
C ALA A 29 -19.19 3.78 -10.49
N ALA A 30 -19.02 2.63 -11.15
CA ALA A 30 -19.14 2.52 -12.61
C ALA A 30 -20.60 2.63 -13.13
N GLU A 31 -21.61 2.47 -12.27
CA GLU A 31 -23.01 2.36 -12.72
C GLU A 31 -23.74 3.71 -12.81
N LYS A 32 -23.29 4.76 -12.10
CA LYS A 32 -23.92 6.09 -12.16
C LYS A 32 -23.34 6.93 -13.29
N ALA A 33 -23.51 6.43 -14.52
CA ALA A 33 -23.26 7.19 -15.73
C ALA A 33 -24.30 8.32 -15.89
N GLY A 34 -23.98 9.51 -15.40
CA GLY A 34 -24.77 10.72 -15.59
C GLY A 34 -23.92 12.00 -15.47
N GLU A 35 -23.70 12.65 -16.61
CA GLU A 35 -23.28 14.05 -16.84
C GLU A 35 -21.94 14.59 -16.27
N GLY A 36 -21.06 13.74 -15.72
CA GLY A 36 -19.73 14.14 -15.21
C GLY A 36 -18.57 13.22 -15.60
N GLN A 37 -18.59 12.65 -16.81
CA GLN A 37 -17.75 11.50 -17.19
C GLN A 37 -16.24 11.67 -16.94
N ALA A 38 -15.66 12.87 -17.11
CA ALA A 38 -14.23 13.08 -16.86
C ALA A 38 -13.84 13.04 -15.37
N LEU A 39 -14.65 13.65 -14.49
CA LEU A 39 -14.37 13.71 -13.05
C LEU A 39 -14.51 12.34 -12.37
N GLU A 40 -15.43 11.50 -12.86
CA GLU A 40 -15.64 10.16 -12.30
C GLU A 40 -14.50 9.19 -12.68
N LEU A 41 -13.94 9.29 -13.90
CA LEU A 41 -12.75 8.52 -14.27
C LEU A 41 -11.50 8.95 -13.51
N SER A 42 -11.32 10.25 -13.23
CA SER A 42 -10.17 10.75 -12.43
C SER A 42 -10.17 10.18 -11.01
N LYS A 43 -11.34 10.11 -10.36
CA LYS A 43 -11.47 9.52 -9.02
C LYS A 43 -11.20 8.02 -9.00
N LEU A 44 -11.62 7.30 -10.05
CA LEU A 44 -11.27 5.89 -10.22
C LEU A 44 -9.76 5.71 -10.40
N GLY A 45 -9.13 6.56 -11.22
CA GLY A 45 -7.68 6.60 -11.42
C GLY A 45 -6.92 6.90 -10.13
N ALA A 46 -7.43 7.80 -9.28
CA ALA A 46 -6.85 8.11 -7.97
C ALA A 46 -6.80 6.87 -7.06
N GLY A 47 -7.91 6.12 -6.97
CA GLY A 47 -7.98 4.89 -6.19
C GLY A 47 -7.00 3.81 -6.69
N MET A 48 -6.89 3.64 -8.01
CA MET A 48 -5.94 2.69 -8.60
C MET A 48 -4.48 3.08 -8.35
N ALA A 49 -4.14 4.37 -8.47
CA ALA A 49 -2.78 4.87 -8.28
C ALA A 49 -2.24 4.57 -6.87
N ILE A 50 -3.00 4.91 -5.81
CA ILE A 50 -2.58 4.62 -4.45
C ILE A 50 -2.65 3.12 -4.12
N GLY A 51 -3.63 2.40 -4.65
CA GLY A 51 -3.81 0.96 -4.41
C GLY A 51 -2.61 0.14 -4.91
N PHE A 52 -2.17 0.35 -6.15
CA PHE A 52 -1.01 -0.36 -6.69
C PHE A 52 0.30 0.06 -6.04
N ALA A 53 0.47 1.35 -5.72
CA ALA A 53 1.65 1.84 -5.02
C ALA A 53 1.77 1.23 -3.61
N ALA A 54 0.66 1.18 -2.85
CA ALA A 54 0.63 0.58 -1.52
C ALA A 54 0.90 -0.93 -1.56
N CYS A 55 0.34 -1.66 -2.53
CA CYS A 55 0.63 -3.09 -2.69
C CYS A 55 2.11 -3.35 -2.99
N GLY A 56 2.70 -2.61 -3.93
CA GLY A 56 4.13 -2.74 -4.27
C GLY A 56 5.04 -2.39 -3.10
N ALA A 57 4.76 -1.27 -2.42
CA ALA A 57 5.51 -0.84 -1.25
C ALA A 57 5.39 -1.84 -0.10
N GLY A 58 4.19 -2.39 0.18
CA GLY A 58 3.99 -3.36 1.26
C GLY A 58 4.81 -4.65 1.07
N ILE A 59 4.90 -5.16 -0.16
CA ILE A 59 5.73 -6.34 -0.48
C ILE A 59 7.22 -6.02 -0.27
N GLY A 60 7.68 -4.88 -0.79
CA GLY A 60 9.07 -4.45 -0.61
C GLY A 60 9.42 -4.21 0.86
N LEU A 61 8.52 -3.57 1.60
CA LEU A 61 8.71 -3.20 2.99
C LEU A 61 8.79 -4.43 3.88
N GLY A 62 7.96 -5.45 3.64
CA GLY A 62 7.98 -6.69 4.41
C GLY A 62 9.33 -7.42 4.32
N THR A 63 9.90 -7.50 3.12
CA THR A 63 11.19 -8.15 2.90
C THR A 63 12.36 -7.31 3.44
N ALA A 64 12.39 -6.02 3.12
CA ALA A 64 13.45 -5.10 3.56
C ALA A 64 13.48 -4.95 5.09
N SER A 65 12.31 -4.83 5.73
CA SER A 65 12.21 -4.68 7.18
C SER A 65 12.61 -5.95 7.93
N ALA A 66 12.27 -7.14 7.40
CA ALA A 66 12.70 -8.41 7.98
C ALA A 66 14.24 -8.55 7.96
N ALA A 67 14.86 -8.21 6.83
CA ALA A 67 16.32 -8.22 6.71
C ALA A 67 16.98 -7.15 7.61
N ALA A 68 16.39 -5.95 7.69
CA ALA A 68 16.85 -4.88 8.57
C ALA A 68 16.83 -5.30 10.05
N ILE A 69 15.71 -5.87 10.52
CA ILE A 69 15.58 -6.34 11.91
C ILE A 69 16.60 -7.46 12.20
N GLY A 70 16.80 -8.39 11.27
CA GLY A 70 17.83 -9.44 11.41
C GLY A 70 19.24 -8.86 11.54
N ALA A 71 19.60 -7.89 10.70
CA ALA A 71 20.90 -7.24 10.75
C ALA A 71 21.10 -6.41 12.04
N ILE A 72 20.05 -5.72 12.51
CA ILE A 72 20.07 -4.96 13.77
C ILE A 72 20.24 -5.89 14.98
N ALA A 73 19.63 -7.09 14.93
CA ALA A 73 19.73 -8.07 16.01
C ALA A 73 21.16 -8.58 16.21
N GLU A 74 21.95 -8.70 15.14
CA GLU A 74 23.37 -9.06 15.22
C GLU A 74 24.27 -7.86 15.49
N LYS A 75 23.98 -6.71 14.86
CA LYS A 75 24.81 -5.50 14.89
C LYS A 75 23.94 -4.26 15.09
N PRO A 76 23.69 -3.83 16.34
CA PRO A 76 22.81 -2.71 16.63
C PRO A 76 23.32 -1.38 16.07
N GLU A 77 24.63 -1.24 15.81
CA GLU A 77 25.18 -0.02 15.21
C GLU A 77 24.69 0.21 13.76
N LEU A 78 24.15 -0.82 13.10
CA LEU A 78 23.63 -0.71 11.73
C LEU A 78 22.24 -0.06 11.64
N PHE A 79 21.55 0.19 12.76
CA PHE A 79 20.18 0.70 12.82
C PHE A 79 19.93 1.89 11.87
N GLY A 80 20.79 2.92 11.92
CA GLY A 80 20.63 4.12 11.09
C GLY A 80 20.74 3.81 9.59
N ARG A 81 21.68 2.93 9.20
CA ARG A 81 21.90 2.57 7.79
C ARG A 81 20.76 1.71 7.25
N THR A 82 20.26 0.77 8.06
CA THR A 82 19.12 -0.08 7.68
C THR A 82 17.83 0.72 7.55
N MET A 83 17.61 1.75 8.38
CA MET A 83 16.43 2.61 8.31
C MET A 83 16.34 3.40 6.98
N ILE A 84 17.48 3.80 6.40
CA ILE A 84 17.49 4.51 5.10
C ILE A 84 16.84 3.65 4.00
N TYR A 85 17.15 2.35 3.96
CA TYR A 85 16.58 1.45 2.95
C TYR A 85 15.09 1.20 3.16
N VAL A 86 14.64 1.06 4.41
CA VAL A 86 13.21 0.89 4.73
C VAL A 86 12.41 2.12 4.30
N VAL A 87 12.90 3.33 4.62
CA VAL A 87 12.24 4.60 4.24
C VAL A 87 12.23 4.79 2.71
N PHE A 88 13.24 4.30 1.99
CA PHE A 88 13.28 4.39 0.53
C PHE A 88 12.13 3.62 -0.13
N VAL A 89 11.71 2.49 0.47
CA VAL A 89 10.54 1.73 0.00
C VAL A 89 9.24 2.49 0.29
N GLU A 90 9.14 3.12 1.46
CA GLU A 90 7.98 3.96 1.82
C GLU A 90 7.78 5.15 0.88
N ALA A 91 8.86 5.72 0.33
CA ALA A 91 8.75 6.81 -0.65
C ALA A 91 7.86 6.43 -1.85
N VAL A 92 7.86 5.15 -2.28
CA VAL A 92 7.01 4.66 -3.37
C VAL A 92 5.52 4.76 -3.01
N ALA A 93 5.14 4.42 -1.78
CA ALA A 93 3.76 4.57 -1.32
C ALA A 93 3.35 6.05 -1.25
N ILE A 94 4.25 6.92 -0.77
CA ILE A 94 3.99 8.37 -0.69
C ILE A 94 3.80 8.96 -2.10
N TYR A 95 4.61 8.59 -3.08
CA TYR A 95 4.41 9.06 -4.45
C TYR A 95 3.05 8.61 -5.02
N GLY A 96 2.62 7.38 -4.74
CA GLY A 96 1.28 6.91 -5.11
C GLY A 96 0.15 7.71 -4.46
N LEU A 97 0.29 8.05 -3.18
CA LEU A 97 -0.65 8.92 -2.46
C LEU A 97 -0.68 10.33 -3.05
N VAL A 98 0.47 10.92 -3.36
CA VAL A 98 0.55 12.26 -3.97
C VAL A 98 -0.16 12.29 -5.33
N ILE A 99 0.10 11.29 -6.19
CA ILE A 99 -0.56 11.19 -7.50
C ILE A 99 -2.08 11.01 -7.32
N ALA A 100 -2.51 10.18 -6.38
CA ALA A 100 -3.93 10.00 -6.09
C ALA A 100 -4.60 11.30 -5.61
N LEU A 101 -3.94 12.07 -4.76
CA LEU A 101 -4.45 13.38 -4.30
C LEU A 101 -4.55 14.39 -5.46
N LEU A 102 -3.55 14.41 -6.35
CA LEU A 102 -3.58 15.27 -7.54
C LEU A 102 -4.77 14.92 -8.46
N LEU A 103 -5.01 13.62 -8.69
CA LEU A 103 -6.15 13.15 -9.49
C LEU A 103 -7.51 13.34 -8.80
N TRP A 104 -7.53 13.45 -7.47
CA TRP A 104 -8.75 13.68 -6.70
C TRP A 104 -9.14 15.17 -6.67
N MET A 105 -8.15 16.06 -6.61
CA MET A 105 -8.35 17.49 -6.49
C MET A 105 -8.47 18.22 -7.84
N GLY A 106 -7.95 17.63 -8.92
CA GLY A 106 -8.05 18.13 -10.29
C GLY A 106 -9.27 17.58 -11.01
#